data_AF-A0A5B6ZVB4-F1
#
_entry.id   AF-A0A5B6ZVB4-F1
#
_cell.length_a   1.000
_cell.length_b   1.000
_cell.length_c   1.000
_cell.angle_alpha   90.00
_cell.angle_beta   90.00
_cell.angle_gamma   90.00
#
_symmetry.space_group_name_H-M   'P 1'
#
loop_
_entity.id
_entity.type
_entity.pdbx_description
1 polymer ?
#
loop_
_entity_poly.entity_id
_entity_poly.type
_entity_poly.pdbx_seq_one_letter_code
_entity_poly.pdbx_strand_id
1 'polypeptide(L)'
;YRSSNQDEKELLLVSGADFVEPIITMIVYEPLHVMARRFNEMTGQSVACLKETICDIILNTGKRWQLCTFQKVLQNRSDITLEMLLKSHRAQLEILVALKTGLQEFLQRNYDISSSDLAEIFLNLRCRNLTCRNLLPVDECECKVCVQKNGFCSTCMCLVCSKFDMASNTCS
;
A
#
# COMPACT_ATOMS: atom_id res chain seq x y z
N TYR A 1 -18.16 37.38 -18.78
CA TYR A 1 -18.75 36.17 -18.14
C TYR A 1 -18.50 35.00 -19.07
N ARG A 2 -17.93 33.89 -18.56
CA ARG A 2 -17.29 32.75 -19.27
C ARG A 2 -15.76 32.83 -19.38
N SER A 3 -15.08 32.45 -18.30
CA SER A 3 -13.72 31.91 -18.36
C SER A 3 -13.47 31.11 -17.08
N SER A 4 -14.13 29.95 -16.95
CA SER A 4 -13.95 29.07 -15.78
C SER A 4 -13.90 27.58 -16.14
N ASN A 5 -13.94 27.24 -17.44
CA ASN A 5 -13.91 25.85 -17.92
C ASN A 5 -12.68 25.53 -18.77
N GLN A 6 -11.78 26.51 -18.98
CA GLN A 6 -10.52 26.29 -19.71
C GLN A 6 -9.35 25.99 -18.77
N ASP A 7 -9.33 26.62 -17.59
CA ASP A 7 -8.27 26.40 -16.58
C ASP A 7 -8.27 24.97 -16.00
N GLU A 8 -9.43 24.31 -15.89
CA GLU A 8 -9.51 22.89 -15.47
C GLU A 8 -9.07 21.92 -16.56
N LYS A 9 -9.11 22.33 -17.84
CA LYS A 9 -8.82 21.47 -18.98
C LYS A 9 -7.38 21.60 -19.48
N GLU A 10 -6.72 22.73 -19.20
CA GLU A 10 -5.30 22.96 -19.51
C GLU A 10 -4.32 22.32 -18.52
N LEU A 11 -4.79 21.90 -17.33
CA LEU A 11 -3.95 21.19 -16.36
C LEU A 11 -3.60 19.75 -16.77
N LEU A 12 -4.19 19.23 -17.85
CA LEU A 12 -4.03 17.84 -18.31
C LEU A 12 -2.78 17.60 -19.18
N LEU A 13 -1.99 18.64 -19.51
CA LEU A 13 -0.89 18.54 -20.49
C LEU A 13 0.47 19.01 -19.98
N VAL A 14 0.66 19.16 -18.67
CA VAL A 14 1.95 19.51 -18.06
C VAL A 14 2.39 18.35 -17.16
N SER A 15 3.45 17.65 -17.59
CA SER A 15 4.23 16.66 -16.84
C SER A 15 3.45 15.84 -15.79
N GLY A 16 2.96 14.66 -16.19
CA GLY A 16 2.16 13.77 -15.34
C GLY A 16 2.81 13.34 -14.01
N ALA A 17 4.09 13.61 -13.77
CA ALA A 17 4.76 13.32 -12.50
C ALA A 17 4.46 14.38 -11.41
N ASP A 18 4.34 15.66 -11.77
CA ASP A 18 4.29 16.77 -10.81
C ASP A 18 2.94 16.87 -10.07
N PHE A 19 1.87 16.34 -10.67
CA PHE A 19 0.54 16.30 -10.06
C PHE A 19 0.24 15.01 -9.28
N VAL A 20 1.04 13.95 -9.45
CA VAL A 20 0.76 12.63 -8.86
C VAL A 20 1.29 12.53 -7.44
N GLU A 21 2.45 13.11 -7.14
CA GLU A 21 3.01 13.10 -5.77
C GLU A 21 2.10 13.76 -4.71
N PRO A 22 1.44 14.90 -4.98
CA PRO A 22 0.43 15.45 -4.07
C PRO A 22 -0.72 14.48 -3.79
N ILE A 23 -1.17 13.73 -4.80
CA ILE A 23 -2.25 12.74 -4.66
C ILE A 23 -1.78 11.57 -3.79
N ILE A 24 -0.55 11.09 -3.97
CA ILE A 24 0.04 10.03 -3.12
C ILE A 24 0.10 10.49 -1.66
N THR A 25 0.49 11.74 -1.43
CA THR A 25 0.46 12.34 -0.09
C THR A 25 -0.96 12.35 0.46
N MET A 26 -1.96 12.77 -0.32
CA MET A 26 -3.36 12.74 0.13
C MET A 26 -3.82 11.30 0.45
N ILE A 27 -3.42 10.30 -0.34
CA ILE A 27 -3.73 8.88 -0.05
C ILE A 27 -3.24 8.45 1.34
N VAL A 28 -2.07 8.92 1.74
CA VAL A 28 -1.44 8.54 3.02
C VAL A 28 -2.02 9.31 4.20
N TYR A 29 -2.31 10.59 4.04
CA TYR A 29 -2.64 11.50 5.14
C TYR A 29 -4.15 11.74 5.32
N GLU A 30 -4.94 11.70 4.25
CA GLU A 30 -6.38 11.98 4.35
C GLU A 30 -7.15 10.81 4.97
N PRO A 31 -8.33 11.07 5.57
CA PRO A 31 -9.23 10.01 6.01
C PRO A 31 -9.59 9.04 4.88
N LEU A 32 -9.64 7.74 5.18
CA LEU A 32 -9.83 6.70 4.15
C LEU A 32 -11.05 6.95 3.24
N HIS A 33 -12.16 7.41 3.83
CA HIS A 33 -13.41 7.68 3.12
C HIS A 33 -13.34 8.89 2.18
N VAL A 34 -12.46 9.87 2.44
CA VAL A 34 -12.21 11.00 1.54
C VAL A 34 -11.58 10.48 0.25
N MET A 35 -10.57 9.63 0.41
CA MET A 35 -9.87 9.04 -0.73
C MET A 35 -10.73 8.00 -1.46
N ALA A 36 -11.57 7.24 -0.76
CA ALA A 36 -12.49 6.29 -1.40
C ALA A 36 -13.42 6.97 -2.41
N ARG A 37 -13.96 8.16 -2.08
CA ARG A 37 -14.77 8.95 -3.03
C ARG A 37 -13.97 9.34 -4.27
N ARG A 38 -12.75 9.86 -4.08
CA ARG A 38 -11.88 10.24 -5.20
C ARG A 38 -11.52 9.05 -6.08
N PHE A 39 -11.23 7.89 -5.51
CA PHE A 39 -10.93 6.68 -6.30
C PHE A 39 -12.12 6.22 -7.14
N ASN A 40 -13.35 6.40 -6.67
CA ASN A 40 -14.55 6.09 -7.46
C ASN A 40 -14.73 7.05 -8.65
N GLU A 41 -14.16 8.25 -8.60
CA GLU A 41 -14.21 9.26 -9.66
C GLU A 41 -12.99 9.18 -10.61
N MET A 42 -11.91 8.51 -10.20
CA MET A 42 -10.69 8.39 -11.00
C MET A 42 -10.88 7.45 -12.19
N THR A 43 -10.26 7.81 -13.31
CA THR A 43 -10.17 6.92 -14.47
C THR A 43 -9.16 5.81 -14.24
N GLY A 44 -9.29 4.69 -14.97
CA GLY A 44 -8.31 3.61 -14.93
C GLY A 44 -6.90 4.05 -15.34
N GLN A 45 -6.77 5.05 -16.23
CA GLN A 45 -5.48 5.63 -16.63
C GLN A 45 -4.84 6.42 -15.48
N SER A 46 -5.62 7.23 -14.77
CA SER A 46 -5.14 7.98 -13.59
C SER A 46 -4.66 7.03 -12.49
N VAL A 47 -5.41 5.94 -12.25
CA VAL A 47 -5.01 4.89 -11.29
C VAL A 47 -3.73 4.18 -11.74
N ALA A 48 -3.58 3.85 -13.03
CA ALA A 48 -2.38 3.23 -13.55
C ALA A 48 -1.14 4.12 -13.35
N CYS A 49 -1.27 5.41 -13.67
CA CYS A 49 -0.21 6.41 -13.47
C CYS A 49 0.19 6.52 -11.99
N LEU A 50 -0.79 6.57 -11.08
CA LEU A 50 -0.53 6.55 -9.63
C LEU A 50 0.29 5.32 -9.20
N LYS A 51 -0.10 4.13 -9.68
CA LYS A 51 0.62 2.89 -9.36
C LYS A 51 2.04 2.91 -9.88
N GLU A 52 2.27 3.38 -11.10
CA GLU A 52 3.62 3.49 -11.68
C GLU A 52 4.51 4.45 -10.87
N THR A 53 4.00 5.61 -10.46
CA THR A 53 4.75 6.54 -9.60
C THR A 53 5.06 5.94 -8.23
N ILE A 54 4.14 5.18 -7.64
CA ILE A 54 4.39 4.49 -6.37
C ILE A 54 5.42 3.38 -6.55
N CYS A 55 5.39 2.62 -7.66
CA CYS A 55 6.44 1.66 -7.99
C CYS A 55 7.82 2.35 -8.03
N ASP A 56 7.93 3.52 -8.67
CA ASP A 56 9.17 4.31 -8.67
C ASP A 56 9.58 4.69 -7.23
N ILE A 57 8.68 5.19 -6.40
CA ILE A 57 8.98 5.51 -4.99
C ILE A 57 9.49 4.28 -4.21
N ILE A 58 8.94 3.10 -4.48
CA ILE A 58 9.32 1.85 -3.80
C ILE A 58 10.71 1.37 -4.26
N LEU A 59 10.99 1.41 -5.56
CA LEU A 59 12.22 0.87 -6.14
C LEU A 59 13.39 1.86 -6.09
N ASN A 60 13.12 3.17 -6.07
CA ASN A 60 14.14 4.20 -6.15
C ASN A 60 14.82 4.41 -4.79
N THR A 61 16.11 4.07 -4.71
CA THR A 61 16.91 4.21 -3.49
C THR A 61 17.01 5.64 -2.98
N GLY A 62 16.93 6.64 -3.88
CA GLY A 62 16.89 8.06 -3.54
C GLY A 62 15.59 8.50 -2.86
N LYS A 63 14.49 7.75 -3.05
CA LYS A 63 13.18 8.03 -2.44
C LYS A 63 12.90 7.21 -1.16
N ARG A 64 13.88 6.47 -0.65
CA ARG A 64 13.74 5.65 0.59
C ARG A 64 13.24 6.45 1.79
N TRP A 65 13.71 7.68 1.96
CA TRP A 65 13.25 8.54 3.06
C TRP A 65 11.75 8.87 2.95
N GLN A 66 11.28 9.15 1.73
CA GLN A 66 9.88 9.42 1.43
C GLN A 66 9.02 8.19 1.73
N LEU A 67 9.42 7.01 1.23
CA LEU A 67 8.72 5.75 1.51
C LEU A 67 8.65 5.46 3.01
N CYS A 68 9.78 5.58 3.74
CA CYS A 68 9.82 5.39 5.19
C CYS A 68 8.86 6.35 5.93
N THR A 69 8.71 7.59 5.43
CA THR A 69 7.78 8.56 6.00
C THR A 69 6.34 8.10 5.80
N PHE A 70 5.96 7.70 4.58
CA PHE A 70 4.63 7.16 4.31
C PHE A 70 4.33 5.91 5.13
N GLN A 71 5.28 4.98 5.25
CA GLN A 71 5.14 3.78 6.06
C GLN A 71 4.88 4.09 7.54
N LYS A 72 5.65 5.02 8.12
CA LYS A 72 5.45 5.46 9.51
C LYS A 72 4.07 6.06 9.72
N VAL A 73 3.60 6.91 8.79
CA VAL A 73 2.27 7.50 8.87
C VAL A 73 1.20 6.40 8.82
N LEU A 74 1.25 5.53 7.82
CA LEU A 74 0.28 4.44 7.66
C LEU A 74 0.29 3.44 8.83
N GLN A 75 1.45 3.17 9.44
CA GLN A 75 1.55 2.33 10.63
C GLN A 75 0.84 2.93 11.86
N ASN A 76 0.78 4.26 11.94
CA ASN A 76 0.20 4.99 13.07
C ASN A 76 -1.27 5.37 12.86
N ARG A 77 -1.89 4.98 11.73
CA ARG A 77 -3.31 5.23 11.40
C ARG A 77 -4.23 4.29 12.19
N SER A 78 -4.58 4.67 13.42
CA SER A 78 -5.55 3.93 14.25
C SER A 78 -7.01 4.16 13.86
N ASP A 79 -7.28 5.15 13.01
CA ASP A 79 -8.62 5.47 12.48
C ASP A 79 -9.11 4.49 11.40
N ILE A 80 -8.22 3.68 10.83
CA ILE A 80 -8.55 2.75 9.75
C ILE A 80 -8.96 1.39 10.33
N THR A 81 -10.19 0.95 10.04
CA THR A 81 -10.73 -0.34 10.48
C THR A 81 -10.88 -1.33 9.33
N LEU A 82 -11.02 -2.62 9.66
CA LEU A 82 -11.25 -3.68 8.67
C LEU A 82 -12.52 -3.42 7.85
N GLU A 83 -13.60 -3.02 8.51
CA GLU A 83 -14.87 -2.71 7.85
C GLU A 83 -14.72 -1.59 6.80
N MET A 84 -13.96 -0.54 7.12
CA MET A 84 -13.70 0.57 6.21
C MET A 84 -12.88 0.12 5.01
N LEU A 85 -11.86 -0.71 5.23
CA LEU A 85 -11.04 -1.27 4.14
C LEU A 85 -11.86 -2.18 3.22
N LEU A 86 -12.70 -3.06 3.77
CA LEU A 86 -13.55 -3.95 2.97
C LEU A 86 -14.54 -3.21 2.06
N LYS A 87 -14.91 -1.97 2.43
CA LYS A 87 -15.77 -1.07 1.64
C LYS A 87 -14.99 -0.17 0.69
N SER A 88 -13.66 -0.18 0.73
CA SER A 88 -12.81 0.73 -0.05
C SER A 88 -12.64 0.26 -1.48
N HIS A 89 -12.35 1.21 -2.38
CA HIS A 89 -12.06 0.89 -3.77
C HIS A 89 -10.82 -0.02 -3.86
N ARG A 90 -10.86 -1.06 -4.69
CA ARG A 90 -9.78 -2.06 -4.76
C ARG A 90 -8.41 -1.43 -5.01
N ALA A 91 -8.31 -0.49 -5.95
CA ALA A 91 -7.03 0.16 -6.26
C ALA A 91 -6.47 0.99 -5.08
N GLN A 92 -7.35 1.55 -4.24
CA GLN A 92 -6.95 2.25 -3.03
C GLN A 92 -6.29 1.27 -2.04
N LEU A 93 -6.89 0.08 -1.87
CA LEU A 93 -6.32 -0.97 -1.03
C LEU A 93 -4.96 -1.43 -1.54
N GLU A 94 -4.83 -1.71 -2.83
CA GLU A 94 -3.58 -2.13 -3.45
C GLU A 94 -2.47 -1.10 -3.20
N ILE A 95 -2.77 0.19 -3.37
CA ILE A 95 -1.84 1.29 -3.11
C ILE A 95 -1.48 1.40 -1.63
N LEU A 96 -2.46 1.36 -0.73
CA LEU A 96 -2.22 1.47 0.71
C LEU A 96 -1.35 0.31 1.21
N VAL A 97 -1.62 -0.91 0.75
CA VAL A 97 -0.82 -2.09 1.08
C VAL A 97 0.59 -1.92 0.53
N ALA A 98 0.76 -1.60 -0.76
CA ALA A 98 2.08 -1.43 -1.36
C ALA A 98 2.94 -0.37 -0.65
N LEU A 99 2.36 0.78 -0.31
CA LEU A 99 3.02 1.83 0.45
C LEU A 99 3.37 1.37 1.86
N LYS A 100 2.42 0.75 2.60
CA LYS A 100 2.65 0.28 3.97
C LYS A 100 3.73 -0.80 4.03
N THR A 101 3.76 -1.71 3.06
CA THR A 101 4.69 -2.83 3.05
C THR A 101 6.00 -2.52 2.35
N GLY A 102 6.02 -1.54 1.44
CA GLY A 102 7.15 -1.27 0.54
C GLY A 102 7.32 -2.35 -0.54
N LEU A 103 6.22 -2.99 -0.95
CA LEU A 103 6.24 -4.12 -1.89
C LEU A 103 5.43 -3.76 -3.12
N GLN A 104 6.09 -3.67 -4.28
CA GLN A 104 5.46 -3.24 -5.54
C GLN A 104 4.53 -4.32 -6.12
N GLU A 105 4.69 -5.57 -5.71
CA GLU A 105 3.96 -6.72 -6.23
C GLU A 105 2.45 -6.60 -5.99
N PHE A 106 2.04 -5.89 -4.94
CA PHE A 106 0.63 -5.57 -4.67
C PHE A 106 0.00 -4.62 -5.69
N LEU A 107 0.82 -3.90 -6.48
CA LEU A 107 0.35 -3.02 -7.55
C LEU A 107 0.19 -3.78 -8.88
N GLN A 108 0.86 -4.93 -9.01
CA GLN A 108 0.87 -5.76 -10.21
C GLN A 108 -0.34 -6.69 -10.26
N ARG A 109 -0.84 -6.99 -11.46
CA ARG A 109 -1.99 -7.89 -11.69
C ARG A 109 -1.62 -9.39 -11.56
N ASN A 110 -0.38 -9.71 -11.20
CA ASN A 110 0.16 -11.06 -11.28
C ASN A 110 -0.31 -11.99 -10.16
N TYR A 111 -0.90 -11.45 -9.10
CA TYR A 111 -1.40 -12.21 -7.96
C TYR A 111 -2.90 -12.02 -7.80
N ASP A 112 -3.64 -13.13 -7.77
CA ASP A 112 -5.06 -13.14 -7.45
C ASP A 112 -5.24 -13.01 -5.93
N ILE A 113 -5.18 -11.77 -5.46
CA ILE A 113 -5.34 -11.39 -4.05
C ILE A 113 -6.73 -10.78 -3.88
N SER A 114 -7.52 -11.33 -2.97
CA SER A 114 -8.85 -10.81 -2.67
C SER A 114 -8.76 -9.44 -1.98
N SER A 115 -9.81 -8.61 -2.08
CA SER A 115 -9.85 -7.35 -1.30
C SER A 115 -9.85 -7.60 0.21
N SER A 116 -10.37 -8.75 0.68
CA SER A 116 -10.31 -9.16 2.09
C SER A 116 -8.87 -9.42 2.51
N ASP A 117 -8.12 -10.17 1.70
CA ASP A 117 -6.70 -10.44 1.96
C ASP A 117 -5.91 -9.13 2.01
N LEU A 118 -6.14 -8.20 1.07
CA LEU A 118 -5.48 -6.88 1.08
C LEU A 118 -5.79 -6.10 2.36
N ALA A 119 -7.06 -6.09 2.80
CA ALA A 119 -7.47 -5.41 4.02
C ALA A 119 -6.82 -6.04 5.27
N GLU A 120 -6.79 -7.37 5.35
CA GLU A 120 -6.17 -8.10 6.45
C GLU A 120 -4.64 -7.93 6.46
N ILE A 121 -4.00 -7.91 5.29
CA ILE A 121 -2.57 -7.62 5.14
C ILE A 121 -2.28 -6.18 5.59
N PHE A 122 -3.11 -5.21 5.19
CA PHE A 122 -2.97 -3.82 5.65
C PHE A 122 -3.07 -3.72 7.18
N LEU A 123 -3.88 -4.54 7.84
CA LEU A 123 -4.00 -4.54 9.31
C LEU A 123 -3.02 -5.49 10.02
N ASN A 124 -2.09 -6.11 9.28
CA ASN A 124 -1.18 -7.14 9.78
C ASN A 124 -1.89 -8.33 10.45
N LEU A 125 -3.11 -8.65 10.01
CA LEU A 125 -3.87 -9.84 10.40
C LEU A 125 -3.59 -11.04 9.49
N ARG A 126 -2.99 -10.80 8.33
CA ARG A 126 -2.58 -11.81 7.36
C ARG A 126 -1.12 -11.59 6.94
N CYS A 127 -0.40 -12.68 6.67
CA CYS A 127 0.97 -12.64 6.23
C CYS A 127 1.07 -11.93 4.87
N ARG A 128 1.93 -10.92 4.78
CA ARG A 128 2.16 -10.16 3.55
C ARG A 128 3.05 -10.88 2.52
N ASN A 129 3.55 -12.08 2.83
CA ASN A 129 4.17 -12.93 1.83
C ASN A 129 3.08 -13.45 0.89
N LEU A 130 3.19 -13.13 -0.41
CA LEU A 130 2.17 -13.35 -1.44
C LEU A 130 1.82 -14.82 -1.65
N THR A 131 2.78 -15.72 -1.40
CA THR A 131 2.59 -17.17 -1.50
C THR A 131 1.97 -17.73 -0.22
N CYS A 132 2.39 -17.25 0.95
CA CYS A 132 1.93 -17.76 2.25
C CYS A 132 0.51 -17.29 2.58
N ARG A 133 0.29 -15.97 2.68
CA ARG A 133 -1.01 -15.35 3.01
C ARG A 133 -1.75 -15.99 4.19
N ASN A 134 -1.10 -16.66 5.13
CA ASN A 134 -1.77 -17.23 6.31
C ASN A 134 -2.25 -16.14 7.27
N LEU A 135 -3.32 -16.42 8.02
CA LEU A 135 -3.74 -15.58 9.16
C LEU A 135 -2.64 -15.52 10.22
N LEU A 136 -2.55 -14.39 10.92
CA LEU A 136 -1.54 -14.13 11.94
C LEU A 136 -2.16 -14.03 13.35
N PRO A 137 -1.51 -14.60 14.38
CA PRO A 137 -0.32 -15.45 14.31
C PRO A 137 -0.64 -16.83 13.69
N VAL A 138 0.36 -17.44 13.04
CA VAL A 138 0.27 -18.84 12.58
C VAL A 138 0.47 -19.76 13.78
N ASP A 139 -0.26 -20.88 13.82
CA ASP A 139 -0.19 -21.92 14.85
C ASP A 139 -0.31 -21.39 16.28
N GLU A 140 -1.11 -20.34 16.48
CA GLU A 140 -1.32 -19.70 17.79
C GLU A 140 0.00 -19.23 18.44
N CYS A 141 1.00 -18.85 17.63
CA CYS A 141 2.32 -18.46 18.13
C CYS A 141 2.27 -17.22 19.05
N GLU A 142 2.72 -17.40 20.30
CA GLU A 142 2.77 -16.36 21.33
C GLU A 142 4.16 -15.67 21.46
N CYS A 143 5.05 -15.85 20.49
CA CYS A 143 6.39 -15.27 20.60
C CYS A 143 6.34 -13.73 20.55
N LYS A 144 7.31 -13.07 21.21
CA LYS A 144 7.39 -11.59 21.29
C LYS A 144 7.35 -10.90 19.92
N VAL A 145 7.81 -11.57 18.87
CA VAL A 145 7.82 -11.03 17.50
C VAL A 145 6.44 -11.14 16.85
N CYS A 146 5.77 -12.29 16.95
CA CYS A 146 4.44 -12.48 16.37
C CYS A 146 3.37 -11.64 17.07
N VAL A 147 3.49 -11.46 18.39
CA VAL A 147 2.58 -10.61 19.19
C VAL A 147 2.65 -9.13 18.77
N GLN A 148 3.79 -8.67 18.24
CA GLN A 148 3.93 -7.30 17.70
C GLN A 148 3.16 -7.08 16.39
N LYS A 149 2.62 -8.14 15.77
CA LYS A 149 1.89 -8.07 14.50
C LYS A 149 2.68 -7.33 13.42
N ASN A 150 3.90 -7.78 13.16
CA ASN A 150 4.79 -7.20 12.16
C ASN A 150 4.44 -7.59 10.70
N GLY A 151 3.25 -8.14 10.44
CA GLY A 151 2.73 -8.44 9.10
C GLY A 151 3.32 -9.68 8.42
N PHE A 152 4.06 -10.51 9.16
CA PHE A 152 4.57 -11.78 8.67
C PHE A 152 4.40 -12.88 9.72
N CYS A 153 4.29 -14.12 9.28
CA CYS A 153 4.24 -15.28 10.15
C CYS A 153 5.64 -15.77 10.51
N SER A 154 5.73 -16.55 11.59
CA SER A 154 6.95 -17.22 12.05
C SER A 154 7.57 -18.12 10.98
N THR A 155 6.77 -18.72 10.11
CA THR A 155 7.25 -19.60 9.03
C THR A 155 7.85 -18.84 7.84
N CYS A 156 7.52 -17.56 7.66
CA CYS A 156 8.10 -16.70 6.63
C CYS A 156 9.22 -15.80 7.15
N MET A 157 9.51 -15.81 8.46
CA MET A 157 10.54 -14.96 9.06
C MET A 157 11.92 -15.59 8.93
N CYS A 158 12.94 -14.83 8.51
CA CYS A 158 14.32 -15.29 8.61
C CYS A 158 14.76 -15.23 10.08
N LEU A 159 15.09 -16.39 10.67
CA LEU A 159 15.54 -16.49 12.06
C LEU A 159 16.91 -15.85 12.31
N VAL A 160 17.72 -15.63 11.25
CA VAL A 160 19.07 -15.08 11.35
C VAL A 160 19.05 -13.56 11.59
N CYS A 161 18.39 -12.81 10.70
CA CYS A 161 18.39 -11.35 10.78
C CYS A 161 17.08 -10.78 11.33
N SER A 162 16.09 -11.64 11.64
CA SER A 162 14.72 -11.24 11.99
C SER A 162 14.08 -10.31 10.95
N LYS A 163 14.61 -10.30 9.71
CA LYS A 163 14.04 -9.63 8.55
C LYS A 163 13.38 -10.67 7.64
N PHE A 164 12.66 -10.17 6.66
CA PHE A 164 11.90 -10.99 5.74
C PHE A 164 12.55 -10.93 4.38
N ASP A 165 12.70 -12.10 3.78
CA ASP A 165 13.25 -12.25 2.46
C ASP A 165 12.12 -12.63 1.49
N MET A 166 11.95 -11.83 0.44
CA MET A 166 11.06 -12.20 -0.66
C MET A 166 11.69 -13.27 -1.55
N ALA A 167 13.00 -13.43 -1.51
CA ALA A 167 13.67 -14.61 -2.03
C ALA A 167 13.62 -15.69 -0.94
N SER A 168 13.18 -16.89 -1.30
CA SER A 168 13.57 -18.06 -0.53
C SER A 168 15.11 -18.12 -0.46
N ASN A 169 15.70 -17.92 0.72
CA ASN A 169 17.10 -18.25 1.09
C ASN A 169 18.24 -17.23 0.85
N THR A 170 18.09 -15.92 1.06
CA THR A 170 19.20 -14.94 0.90
C THR A 170 19.67 -14.23 2.17
N CYS A 171 19.35 -14.74 3.36
CA CYS A 171 20.14 -14.42 4.56
C CYS A 171 21.53 -15.09 4.46
N SER A 172 22.41 -14.51 3.63
CA SER A 172 23.84 -14.84 3.53
C SER A 172 24.67 -13.89 4.37
#